data_AF-A0AAV1Z7Q3-F1
#
_entry.id   AF-A0AAV1Z7Q3-F1
#
_cell.length_a   1.000
_cell.length_b   1.000
_cell.length_c   1.000
_cell.angle_alpha   90.00
_cell.angle_beta   90.00
_cell.angle_gamma   90.00
#
_symmetry.space_group_name_H-M   'P 1'
#
loop_
_entity.id
_entity.type
_entity.pdbx_description
1 polymer ?
#
loop_
_entity_poly.entity_id
_entity_poly.type
_entity_poly.pdbx_seq_one_letter_code
_entity_poly.pdbx_strand_id
1 'polypeptide(L)'
;MTQQLLSLNISSPLAVVSLLSIMTAVLTEFTSNVATANVILPVVAELAVAMRIHPMFLMIPVTISCSFAFMLPVATPPNAIVYEAGEMSTLDMLKPGILMNLVCVGIEVFMISTYGKVVFDFGEFPSWANNTLTI
;
A
#
# COMPACT_ATOMS: atom_id res chain seq x y z
N MET A 1 14.62 2.10 -17.30
CA MET A 1 13.69 2.01 -16.15
C MET A 1 14.36 1.39 -14.92
N THR A 2 15.09 0.27 -15.06
CA THR A 2 15.87 -0.36 -13.97
C THR A 2 16.95 0.54 -13.34
N GLN A 3 17.54 1.47 -14.12
CA GLN A 3 18.57 2.41 -13.63
C GLN A 3 18.03 3.54 -12.73
N GLN A 4 16.74 3.90 -12.84
CA GLN A 4 16.14 4.93 -11.97
C GLN A 4 15.75 4.36 -10.59
N LEU A 5 15.49 3.05 -10.50
CA LEU A 5 15.24 2.34 -9.24
C LEU A 5 16.53 1.98 -8.49
N LEU A 6 17.67 1.90 -9.19
CA LEU A 6 18.99 1.61 -8.62
C LEU A 6 19.68 2.84 -8.00
N SER A 7 19.30 4.07 -8.40
CA SER A 7 19.88 5.31 -7.88
C SER A 7 19.25 5.78 -6.57
N LEU A 8 18.01 5.35 -6.30
CA LEU A 8 17.49 5.31 -4.94
C LEU A 8 18.18 4.11 -4.28
N ASN A 9 19.01 4.35 -3.28
CA ASN A 9 19.69 3.35 -2.47
C ASN A 9 18.69 2.51 -1.64
N ILE A 10 17.72 1.88 -2.31
CA ILE A 10 16.68 1.05 -1.73
C ILE A 10 17.28 -0.35 -1.56
N SER A 11 18.26 -0.47 -0.67
CA SER A 11 18.84 -1.76 -0.30
C SER A 11 17.89 -2.60 0.57
N SER A 12 16.70 -2.08 0.93
CA SER A 12 15.73 -2.80 1.75
C SER A 12 14.35 -2.91 1.05
N PRO A 13 13.84 -4.13 0.82
CA PRO A 13 12.46 -4.35 0.33
C PRO A 13 11.39 -3.64 1.18
N LEU A 14 11.68 -3.40 2.47
CA LEU A 14 10.84 -2.63 3.39
C LEU A 14 10.64 -1.18 2.96
N ALA A 15 11.67 -0.52 2.43
CA ALA A 15 11.54 0.86 1.95
C ALA A 15 10.60 0.94 0.73
N VAL A 16 10.66 -0.05 -0.17
CA VAL A 16 9.72 -0.15 -1.31
C VAL A 16 8.29 -0.31 -0.82
N VAL A 17 8.05 -1.23 0.13
CA VAL A 17 6.73 -1.41 0.73
C VAL A 17 6.23 -0.10 1.32
N SER A 18 7.03 0.57 2.17
CA SER A 18 6.62 1.81 2.82
C SER A 18 6.25 2.92 1.82
N LEU A 19 7.03 3.06 0.73
CA LEU A 19 6.75 4.04 -0.31
C LEU A 19 5.44 3.72 -1.04
N LEU A 20 5.26 2.46 -1.45
CA LEU A 20 4.05 2.02 -2.17
C LEU A 20 2.81 2.17 -1.29
N SER A 21 2.89 1.81 0.00
CA SER A 21 1.81 1.96 0.97
C SER A 21 1.42 3.43 1.17
N ILE A 22 2.39 4.34 1.33
CA ILE A 22 2.11 5.79 1.45
C ILE A 22 1.48 6.34 0.17
N MET A 23 2.03 6.00 -1.00
CA MET A 23 1.47 6.45 -2.28
C MET A 23 0.04 5.95 -2.46
N THR A 24 -0.23 4.69 -2.12
CA THR A 24 -1.55 4.08 -2.22
C THR A 24 -2.55 4.72 -1.25
N ALA A 25 -2.14 4.95 0.01
CA ALA A 25 -2.96 5.63 1.00
C ALA A 25 -3.36 7.04 0.55
N VAL A 26 -2.46 7.79 -0.10
CA VAL A 26 -2.81 9.11 -0.65
C VAL A 26 -3.73 8.99 -1.86
N LEU A 27 -3.48 8.04 -2.78
CA LEU A 27 -4.32 7.84 -3.97
C LEU A 27 -5.75 7.44 -3.61
N THR A 28 -5.91 6.64 -2.57
CA THR A 28 -7.22 6.15 -2.13
C THR A 28 -8.10 7.22 -1.46
N GLU A 29 -7.55 8.39 -1.15
CA GLU A 29 -8.35 9.53 -0.67
C GLU A 29 -9.16 10.18 -1.81
N PHE A 30 -8.72 10.02 -3.06
CA PHE A 30 -9.34 10.62 -4.25
C PHE A 30 -10.16 9.62 -5.07
N THR A 31 -10.02 8.32 -4.80
CA THR A 31 -10.58 7.23 -5.59
C THR A 31 -11.15 6.15 -4.67
N SER A 32 -12.13 5.36 -5.12
CA SER A 32 -12.65 4.28 -4.30
C SER A 32 -11.59 3.20 -4.02
N ASN A 33 -11.55 2.68 -2.80
CA ASN A 33 -10.56 1.68 -2.36
C ASN A 33 -10.44 0.48 -3.32
N VAL A 34 -11.58 0.00 -3.82
CA VAL A 34 -11.62 -1.13 -4.77
C VAL A 34 -11.06 -0.74 -6.13
N ALA A 35 -11.36 0.45 -6.64
CA ALA A 35 -10.82 0.92 -7.91
C ALA A 35 -9.28 1.13 -7.80
N THR A 36 -8.82 1.73 -6.70
CA THR A 36 -7.39 1.90 -6.41
C THR A 36 -6.68 0.54 -6.38
N ALA A 37 -7.22 -0.44 -5.65
CA ALA A 37 -6.64 -1.79 -5.58
C ALA A 37 -6.55 -2.46 -6.96
N ASN A 38 -7.61 -2.40 -7.76
CA ASN A 38 -7.63 -3.01 -9.10
C ASN A 38 -6.59 -2.41 -10.05
N VAL A 39 -6.28 -1.11 -9.89
CA VAL A 39 -5.28 -0.43 -10.73
C VAL A 39 -3.86 -0.69 -10.23
N ILE A 40 -3.63 -0.66 -8.92
CA ILE A 40 -2.27 -0.72 -8.35
C ILE A 40 -1.76 -2.16 -8.26
N LEU A 41 -2.60 -3.14 -7.92
CA LEU A 41 -2.15 -4.51 -7.66
C LEU A 41 -1.42 -5.18 -8.83
N PRO A 42 -1.88 -5.09 -10.09
CA PRO A 42 -1.14 -5.66 -11.23
C PRO A 42 0.25 -5.04 -11.38
N VAL A 43 0.37 -3.72 -11.19
CA VAL A 43 1.66 -3.00 -11.30
C VAL A 43 2.63 -3.46 -10.21
N VAL A 44 2.13 -3.63 -8.99
CA VAL A 44 2.94 -4.08 -7.84
C VAL A 44 3.34 -5.55 -7.98
N ALA A 45 2.48 -6.39 -8.54
CA ALA A 45 2.81 -7.79 -8.84
C ALA A 45 3.97 -7.90 -9.84
N GLU A 46 3.90 -7.17 -10.96
CA GLU A 46 4.97 -7.11 -11.95
C GLU A 46 6.28 -6.55 -11.37
N LEU A 47 6.19 -5.52 -10.52
CA LEU A 47 7.34 -4.98 -9.82
C LEU A 47 8.02 -6.02 -8.92
N ALA A 48 7.23 -6.81 -8.18
CA ALA A 48 7.77 -7.87 -7.31
C ALA A 48 8.48 -8.96 -8.12
N VAL A 49 7.91 -9.37 -9.26
CA VAL A 49 8.52 -10.35 -10.18
C VAL A 49 9.84 -9.79 -10.73
N ALA A 50 9.86 -8.53 -11.17
CA ALA A 50 11.07 -7.87 -11.68
C ALA A 50 12.17 -7.75 -10.61
N MET A 51 11.79 -7.55 -9.34
CA MET A 51 12.69 -7.51 -8.19
C MET A 51 13.09 -8.88 -7.65
N ARG A 52 12.53 -9.98 -8.18
CA ARG A 52 12.73 -11.36 -7.69
C ARG A 52 12.38 -11.53 -6.20
N ILE A 53 11.38 -10.81 -5.73
CA ILE A 53 10.84 -10.94 -4.37
C ILE A 53 9.45 -11.58 -4.41
N HIS A 54 9.05 -12.25 -3.33
CA HIS A 54 7.74 -12.89 -3.25
C HIS A 54 6.61 -11.85 -3.48
N PRO A 55 5.73 -11.98 -4.49
CA PRO A 55 4.75 -10.93 -4.83
C PRO A 55 3.81 -10.54 -3.69
N MET A 56 3.39 -11.49 -2.86
CA MET A 56 2.58 -11.20 -1.69
C MET A 56 3.26 -10.26 -0.68
N PHE A 57 4.60 -10.20 -0.65
CA PHE A 57 5.32 -9.28 0.23
C PHE A 57 5.02 -7.81 -0.10
N LEU A 58 4.76 -7.48 -1.36
CA LEU A 58 4.35 -6.13 -1.77
C LEU A 58 2.84 -5.98 -1.90
N MET A 59 2.14 -7.00 -2.41
CA MET A 59 0.71 -6.89 -2.72
C MET A 59 -0.18 -6.81 -1.48
N ILE A 60 0.14 -7.56 -0.41
CA ILE A 60 -0.62 -7.54 0.84
C ILE A 60 -0.61 -6.14 1.47
N PRO A 61 0.55 -5.54 1.78
CA PRO A 61 0.60 -4.21 2.38
C PRO A 61 -0.11 -3.15 1.53
N VAL A 62 0.11 -3.16 0.21
CA VAL A 62 -0.57 -2.23 -0.70
C VAL A 62 -2.10 -2.39 -0.67
N THR A 63 -2.61 -3.62 -0.62
CA THR A 63 -4.06 -3.87 -0.54
C THR A 63 -4.65 -3.32 0.77
N ILE A 64 -3.93 -3.48 1.88
CA ILE A 64 -4.34 -2.98 3.19
C ILE A 64 -4.32 -1.44 3.17
N SER A 65 -3.28 -0.84 2.61
CA SER A 65 -3.13 0.61 2.44
C SER A 65 -4.23 1.25 1.59
N CYS A 66 -4.84 0.53 0.63
CA CYS A 66 -6.03 1.01 -0.08
C CYS A 66 -7.22 1.27 0.87
N SER A 67 -7.21 0.75 2.09
CA SER A 67 -8.28 1.00 3.07
C SER A 67 -8.01 2.20 3.97
N PHE A 68 -6.83 2.82 3.88
CA PHE A 68 -6.42 3.95 4.71
C PHE A 68 -6.87 5.28 4.10
N ALA A 69 -8.19 5.49 4.08
CA ALA A 69 -8.84 6.69 3.58
C ALA A 69 -9.40 7.51 4.75
N PHE A 70 -8.55 8.27 5.43
CA PHE A 70 -8.87 9.02 6.66
C PHE A 70 -8.73 10.55 6.51
N MET A 71 -8.15 11.06 5.42
CA MET A 71 -7.84 12.48 5.26
C MET A 71 -9.00 13.32 4.73
N LEU A 72 -9.79 12.77 3.80
CA LEU A 72 -10.84 13.53 3.11
C LEU A 72 -12.26 13.00 3.42
N PRO A 73 -13.26 13.90 3.49
CA PRO A 73 -14.65 13.52 3.72
C PRO A 73 -15.24 12.74 2.54
N VAL A 74 -14.77 13.02 1.32
CA VAL A 74 -15.28 12.41 0.07
C VAL A 74 -14.78 10.97 -0.09
N ALA A 75 -13.73 10.58 0.62
CA ALA A 75 -13.04 9.32 0.39
C ALA A 75 -13.91 8.09 0.75
N THR A 76 -14.70 8.17 1.83
CA THR A 76 -15.59 7.08 2.25
C THR A 76 -16.92 7.60 2.85
N PRO A 77 -18.04 6.86 2.70
CA PRO A 77 -19.32 7.26 3.27
C PRO A 77 -19.31 7.56 4.78
N PRO A 78 -18.61 6.78 5.64
CA PRO A 78 -18.52 7.11 7.07
C PRO A 78 -17.87 8.46 7.36
N ASN A 79 -16.79 8.81 6.63
CA ASN A 79 -16.12 10.10 6.79
C ASN A 79 -17.03 11.27 6.42
N ALA A 80 -17.82 11.12 5.35
CA ALA A 80 -18.79 12.13 4.92
C ALA A 80 -19.90 12.35 5.97
N ILE A 81 -20.42 11.28 6.58
CA ILE A 81 -21.46 11.37 7.61
C ILE A 81 -20.97 12.16 8.82
N VAL A 82 -19.75 11.88 9.30
CA VAL A 82 -19.20 12.59 10.47
C VAL A 82 -18.85 14.03 10.13
N TYR A 83 -18.34 14.30 8.92
CA TYR A 83 -18.07 15.66 8.43
C TYR A 83 -19.31 16.55 8.47
N GLU A 84 -20.45 16.05 7.97
CA GLU A 84 -21.71 16.77 7.97
C GLU A 84 -22.32 16.89 9.38
N ALA A 85 -22.31 15.80 10.16
CA ALA A 85 -22.87 15.80 11.51
C ALA A 85 -22.10 16.67 12.51
N GLY A 86 -20.78 16.83 12.31
CA GLY A 86 -19.90 17.59 13.18
C GLY A 86 -19.65 19.04 12.75
N GLU A 87 -20.28 19.50 11.66
CA GLU A 87 -20.02 20.81 11.02
C GLU A 87 -18.51 21.09 10.86
N MET A 88 -17.73 20.05 10.55
CA MET A 88 -16.27 20.13 10.57
C MET A 88 -15.75 20.87 9.34
N SER A 89 -14.60 21.54 9.48
CA SER A 89 -13.86 22.05 8.32
C SER A 89 -13.00 20.94 7.71
N THR A 90 -12.62 21.08 6.44
CA THR A 90 -11.72 20.12 5.77
C THR A 90 -10.38 19.96 6.48
N LEU A 91 -9.88 21.01 7.14
CA LEU A 91 -8.63 20.95 7.91
C LEU A 91 -8.77 20.14 9.21
N ASP A 92 -9.97 20.05 9.78
CA ASP A 92 -10.24 19.31 11.01
C ASP A 92 -10.20 17.79 10.76
N MET A 93 -10.52 17.34 9.54
CA MET A 93 -10.33 15.95 9.11
C MET A 93 -8.92 15.69 8.56
N LEU A 94 -8.34 16.64 7.82
CA LEU A 94 -7.06 16.42 7.15
C LEU A 94 -5.92 16.17 8.14
N LYS A 95 -5.80 16.97 9.22
CA LYS A 95 -4.68 16.85 10.16
C LYS A 95 -4.68 15.50 10.92
N PRO A 96 -5.80 15.06 11.52
CA PRO A 96 -5.87 13.73 12.13
C PRO A 96 -5.72 12.61 11.10
N GLY A 97 -6.28 12.77 9.90
CA GLY A 97 -6.19 11.78 8.84
C GLY A 97 -4.75 11.52 8.38
N ILE A 98 -3.94 12.57 8.21
CA ILE A 98 -2.51 12.42 7.89
C ILE A 98 -1.78 11.64 8.98
N LEU A 99 -2.03 11.96 10.25
CA LEU A 99 -1.43 11.26 11.38
C LEU A 99 -1.86 9.78 11.39
N MET A 100 -3.14 9.49 11.19
CA MET A 100 -3.67 8.13 11.16
C MET A 100 -3.09 7.32 10.01
N ASN A 101 -3.02 7.87 8.79
CA ASN A 101 -2.43 7.18 7.64
C ASN A 101 -0.95 6.81 7.93
N LEU A 102 -0.16 7.73 8.51
CA LEU A 102 1.23 7.45 8.87
C LEU A 102 1.36 6.35 9.94
N VAL A 103 0.52 6.38 10.98
CA VAL A 103 0.51 5.36 12.03
C VAL A 103 0.11 4.00 11.45
N CYS A 104 -0.94 3.95 10.64
CA CYS A 104 -1.42 2.73 9.99
C CYS A 104 -0.37 2.12 9.07
N VAL A 105 0.29 2.92 8.22
CA VAL A 105 1.41 2.44 7.39
C VAL A 105 2.56 1.93 8.24
N GLY A 106 2.92 2.63 9.32
CA GLY A 106 3.98 2.17 10.23
C GLY A 106 3.67 0.81 10.86
N ILE A 107 2.43 0.62 11.33
CA ILE A 107 1.95 -0.65 11.88
C ILE A 107 1.93 -1.74 10.82
N GLU A 108 1.42 -1.45 9.62
CA GLU A 108 1.37 -2.38 8.49
C GLU A 108 2.77 -2.87 8.12
N VAL A 109 3.75 -1.96 7.98
CA VAL A 109 5.14 -2.29 7.68
C VAL A 109 5.77 -3.14 8.78
N PHE A 110 5.45 -2.86 10.04
CA PHE A 110 5.90 -3.68 11.17
C PHE A 110 5.28 -5.08 11.13
N MET A 111 3.98 -5.18 10.83
CA MET A 111 3.26 -6.46 10.75
C MET A 111 3.76 -7.34 9.61
N ILE A 112 4.00 -6.78 8.41
CA ILE A 112 4.51 -7.58 7.28
C ILE A 112 5.95 -8.06 7.54
N SER A 113 6.75 -7.28 8.26
CA SER A 113 8.12 -7.64 8.65
C SER A 113 8.17 -8.80 9.66
N THR A 114 7.19 -8.87 10.57
CA THR A 114 7.11 -9.84 11.67
C THR A 114 6.23 -11.03 11.31
N TYR A 115 4.91 -10.83 11.22
CA TYR A 115 3.92 -11.86 10.93
C TYR A 115 3.98 -12.34 9.48
N GLY A 116 4.28 -11.44 8.54
CA GLY A 116 4.30 -11.80 7.12
C GLY A 116 5.28 -12.94 6.81
N LYS A 117 6.47 -12.91 7.41
CA LYS A 117 7.46 -13.99 7.27
C LYS A 117 6.99 -15.33 7.82
N VAL A 118 6.26 -15.30 8.94
CA VAL A 118 5.77 -16.51 9.62
C VAL A 118 4.58 -17.13 8.89
N VAL A 119 3.69 -16.30 8.34
CA VAL A 119 2.43 -16.75 7.73
C VAL A 119 2.60 -17.14 6.25
N PHE A 120 3.42 -16.39 5.50
CA PHE A 120 3.51 -16.51 4.04
C PHE A 120 4.84 -17.05 3.54
N ASP A 121 5.77 -17.39 4.44
CA ASP A 121 7.10 -17.95 4.14
C ASP A 121 7.79 -17.29 2.93
N PHE A 122 8.04 -15.98 3.04
CA PHE A 122 8.62 -15.17 1.96
C PHE A 122 10.07 -15.55 1.57
N GLY A 123 10.62 -16.64 2.11
CA GLY A 123 11.98 -17.10 1.86
C GLY A 123 12.20 -17.68 0.47
N GLU A 124 11.16 -18.21 -0.17
CA GLU A 124 11.24 -18.78 -1.52
C GLU A 124 10.39 -18.00 -2.52
N PHE A 125 10.93 -17.78 -3.72
CA PHE A 125 10.16 -17.18 -4.80
C PHE A 125 9.16 -18.22 -5.33
N PRO A 126 7.86 -17.91 -5.36
CA PRO A 126 6.86 -18.91 -5.67
C PRO A 126 6.91 -19.33 -7.14
N SER A 127 6.73 -20.63 -7.39
CA SER A 127 6.74 -21.20 -8.75
C SER A 127 5.62 -20.66 -9.64
N TRP A 128 4.46 -20.32 -9.07
CA TRP A 128 3.32 -19.73 -9.79
C TRP A 128 3.62 -18.31 -10.31
N ALA A 129 4.56 -17.59 -9.70
CA ALA A 129 4.98 -16.26 -10.14
C ALA A 129 6.15 -16.32 -11.14
N ASN A 130 6.66 -17.53 -11.42
CA ASN A 130 7.78 -17.72 -12.31
C ASN A 130 7.27 -17.82 -13.77
N ASN A 131 7.06 -16.67 -14.40
CA ASN A 131 6.58 -16.56 -15.79
C ASN A 131 7.58 -17.07 -16.86
N THR A 132 8.66 -17.76 -16.46
CA THR A 132 9.64 -18.37 -17.37
C THR A 132 9.10 -19.66 -18.06
N LEU A 133 7.91 -20.14 -17.72
CA LEU A 133 7.31 -21.38 -18.26
C LEU A 133 6.16 -21.16 -19.26
N THR A 134 5.85 -19.92 -19.62
CA THR A 134 4.77 -19.56 -20.56
C THR A 134 5.27 -18.76 -21.76
N ILE A 135 6.30 -19.29 -22.43
CA ILE A 135 6.69 -18.89 -23.80
C ILE A 135 6.74 -20.14 -24.65
#